data_AF-A0A963MGM9-F1
#
_entry.id   AF-A0A963MGM9-F1
#
_cell.length_a   1.000
_cell.length_b   1.000
_cell.length_c   1.000
_cell.angle_alpha   90.00
_cell.angle_beta   90.00
_cell.angle_gamma   90.00
#
_symmetry.space_group_name_H-M   'P 1'
#
loop_
_entity.id
_entity.type
_entity.pdbx_description
1 polymer ?
#
loop_
_entity_poly.entity_id
_entity_poly.type
_entity_poly.pdbx_seq_one_letter_code
_entity_poly.pdbx_strand_id
1 'polypeptide(L)'
;SLTSAFIRQHPEEARKFITAYGKGVDYVRKQPAEARGFLKGYTAIEGALTAEVPLAAYTMYNEFTASDIAYFQKFFDLFSDKGVFSARLKVDSMLYKG
;
A
#
# COMPACT_ATOMS: atom_id res chain seq x y z
N SER A 1 -9.63 -0.45 -1.26
CA SER A 1 -9.05 0.62 -0.42
C SER A 1 -10.07 1.07 0.61
N LEU A 2 -9.64 1.60 1.76
CA LEU A 2 -10.54 2.13 2.81
C LEU A 2 -10.67 3.65 2.68
N THR A 3 -11.88 4.20 2.76
CA THR A 3 -12.10 5.65 2.74
C THR A 3 -12.12 6.21 4.16
N SER A 4 -11.80 7.50 4.32
CA SER A 4 -11.89 8.17 5.64
C SER A 4 -13.31 8.14 6.21
N ALA A 5 -14.34 8.17 5.36
CA ALA A 5 -15.73 8.03 5.80
C ALA A 5 -16.00 6.65 6.39
N PHE A 6 -15.58 5.59 5.69
CA PHE A 6 -15.73 4.22 6.15
C PHE A 6 -14.97 3.98 7.46
N ILE A 7 -13.71 4.41 7.55
CA ILE A 7 -12.89 4.25 8.77
C ILE A 7 -13.56 4.91 9.98
N ARG A 8 -14.16 6.10 9.80
CA ARG A 8 -14.86 6.80 10.89
C ARG A 8 -16.17 6.14 11.29
N GLN A 9 -16.94 5.62 10.33
CA GLN A 9 -18.24 5.00 10.58
C GLN A 9 -18.12 3.57 11.11
N HIS A 10 -17.04 2.86 10.72
CA HIS A 10 -16.83 1.44 10.97
C HIS A 10 -15.40 1.17 11.44
N PRO A 11 -14.98 1.71 12.60
CA PRO A 11 -13.58 1.61 13.05
C PRO A 11 -13.16 0.17 13.35
N GLU A 12 -14.07 -0.67 13.86
CA GLU A 12 -13.78 -2.07 14.16
C GLU A 12 -13.64 -2.91 12.89
N GLU A 13 -14.50 -2.71 11.90
CA GLU A 13 -14.40 -3.36 10.59
C GLU A 13 -13.13 -2.93 9.85
N ALA A 14 -12.79 -1.64 9.91
CA ALA A 14 -11.54 -1.12 9.35
C ALA A 14 -10.33 -1.81 10.01
N ARG A 15 -10.31 -1.94 11.34
CA ARG A 15 -9.22 -2.62 12.08
C ARG A 15 -9.12 -4.10 11.70
N LYS A 16 -10.26 -4.80 11.57
CA LYS A 16 -10.30 -6.20 11.10
C LYS A 16 -9.75 -6.34 9.69
N PHE A 17 -10.15 -5.47 8.77
CA PHE A 17 -9.66 -5.46 7.39
C PHE A 17 -8.15 -5.22 7.33
N ILE A 18 -7.64 -4.19 8.03
CA ILE A 18 -6.21 -3.84 8.07
C ILE A 18 -5.39 -5.00 8.64
N THR A 19 -5.89 -5.67 9.68
CA THR A 19 -5.25 -6.84 10.28
C THR A 19 -5.19 -8.01 9.31
N ALA A 20 -6.28 -8.32 8.61
CA ALA A 20 -6.32 -9.38 7.62
C ALA A 20 -5.39 -9.08 6.43
N TYR A 21 -5.36 -7.83 5.95
CA TYR A 21 -4.45 -7.38 4.91
C TYR A 21 -2.98 -7.55 5.34
N GLY A 22 -2.63 -7.15 6.57
CA GLY A 22 -1.30 -7.35 7.13
C GLY A 22 -0.86 -8.82 7.14
N LYS A 23 -1.77 -9.76 7.46
CA LYS A 23 -1.48 -11.20 7.36
C LYS A 23 -1.14 -11.63 5.92
N GLY A 24 -1.84 -11.07 4.93
CA GLY A 24 -1.55 -11.31 3.51
C GLY A 24 -0.17 -10.79 3.11
N VAL A 25 0.18 -9.57 3.52
CA VAL A 25 1.51 -8.98 3.31
C VAL A 25 2.61 -9.87 3.91
N ASP A 26 2.43 -10.30 5.15
CA ASP A 26 3.34 -11.22 5.83
C ASP A 26 3.50 -12.55 5.09
N TYR A 27 2.39 -13.12 4.60
CA TYR A 27 2.41 -14.36 3.85
C TYR A 27 3.18 -14.22 2.54
N VAL A 28 2.94 -13.15 1.77
CA VAL A 28 3.68 -12.87 0.51
C VAL A 28 5.19 -12.73 0.78
N ARG A 29 5.57 -12.06 1.87
CA ARG A 29 6.98 -11.86 2.26
C ARG A 29 7.65 -13.17 2.70
N LYS A 30 6.95 -14.02 3.45
CA LYS A 30 7.51 -15.26 4.03
C LYS A 30 7.42 -16.47 3.10
N GLN A 31 6.40 -16.53 2.25
CA GLN A 31 6.11 -17.64 1.34
C GLN A 31 5.94 -17.16 -0.12
N PRO A 32 6.93 -16.47 -0.71
CA PRO A 32 6.79 -15.83 -2.02
C PRO A 32 6.56 -16.84 -3.17
N ALA A 33 7.09 -18.06 -3.06
CA ALA A 33 6.88 -19.09 -4.09
C ALA A 33 5.42 -19.55 -4.16
N GLU A 34 4.82 -19.85 -3.01
CA GLU A 34 3.40 -20.20 -2.91
C GLU A 34 2.50 -19.02 -3.28
N ALA A 35 2.84 -17.82 -2.79
CA ALA A 35 2.05 -16.62 -3.00
C ALA A 35 1.87 -16.27 -4.48
N ARG A 36 2.88 -16.49 -5.33
CA ARG A 36 2.79 -16.22 -6.78
C ARG A 36 1.70 -17.02 -7.48
N GLY A 37 1.34 -18.20 -6.98
CA GLY A 37 0.24 -19.00 -7.52
C GLY A 37 -1.10 -18.25 -7.52
N PHE A 38 -1.30 -17.37 -6.54
CA PHE A 38 -2.51 -16.55 -6.42
C PHE A 38 -2.54 -15.33 -7.35
N LEU A 39 -1.44 -15.03 -8.06
CA LEU A 39 -1.39 -13.93 -9.04
C LEU A 39 -1.83 -14.35 -10.44
N LYS A 40 -2.02 -15.65 -10.68
CA LYS A 40 -2.52 -16.16 -11.97
C LYS A 40 -3.89 -15.57 -12.28
N GLY A 41 -4.03 -14.95 -13.46
CA GLY A 41 -5.26 -14.29 -13.89
C GLY A 41 -5.46 -12.88 -13.32
N TYR A 42 -4.63 -12.45 -12.35
CA TYR A 42 -4.60 -11.08 -11.82
C TYR A 42 -3.42 -10.26 -12.35
N THR A 43 -2.55 -10.88 -13.14
CA THR A 43 -1.48 -10.24 -13.89
C THR A 43 -1.54 -10.69 -15.35
N ALA A 44 -0.94 -9.92 -16.24
CA ALA A 44 -0.81 -10.30 -17.66
C ALA A 44 0.26 -11.40 -17.90
N ILE A 45 0.79 -12.01 -16.84
CA ILE A 45 1.87 -12.99 -16.90
C ILE A 45 1.25 -14.38 -16.78
N GLU A 46 1.42 -15.19 -17.82
CA GLU A 46 0.87 -16.54 -17.93
C GLU A 46 1.95 -17.62 -17.90
N GLY A 47 1.54 -18.86 -17.62
CA GLY A 47 2.42 -20.03 -17.69
C GLY A 47 3.61 -19.96 -16.72
N ALA A 48 4.74 -20.53 -17.13
CA ALA A 48 5.94 -20.65 -16.30
C ALA A 48 6.51 -19.30 -15.82
N LEU A 49 6.22 -18.20 -16.53
CA LEU A 49 6.68 -16.86 -16.17
C LEU A 49 6.03 -16.31 -14.90
N THR A 50 4.96 -16.94 -14.40
CA THR A 50 4.33 -16.56 -13.12
C THR A 50 5.32 -16.64 -11.95
N ALA A 51 6.31 -17.54 -12.03
CA ALA A 51 7.37 -17.68 -11.01
C ALA A 51 8.30 -16.45 -10.95
N GLU A 52 8.40 -15.69 -12.04
CA GLU A 52 9.26 -14.51 -12.16
C GLU A 52 8.55 -13.20 -11.80
N VAL A 53 7.25 -13.27 -11.43
CA VAL A 53 6.51 -12.07 -11.03
C VAL A 53 7.20 -11.43 -9.84
N PRO A 54 7.66 -10.16 -9.96
CA PRO A 54 8.25 -9.45 -8.85
C PRO A 54 7.19 -9.22 -7.78
N LEU A 55 7.37 -9.85 -6.62
CA LEU A 55 6.56 -9.55 -5.46
C LEU A 55 7.14 -8.29 -4.83
N ALA A 56 6.40 -7.18 -4.94
CA ALA A 56 6.78 -5.95 -4.27
C ALA A 56 6.89 -6.21 -2.76
N ALA A 57 7.91 -5.64 -2.13
CA ALA A 57 7.96 -5.57 -0.67
C ALA A 57 6.85 -4.60 -0.21
N TYR A 58 5.63 -5.12 -0.07
CA TYR A 58 4.48 -4.33 0.36
C TYR A 58 4.74 -3.76 1.74
N THR A 59 4.99 -2.46 1.87
CA THR A 59 5.18 -1.78 3.16
C THR A 59 3.83 -1.39 3.76
N MET A 60 3.60 -1.76 5.02
CA MET A 60 2.42 -1.40 5.79
C MET A 60 2.52 0.05 6.28
N TYR A 61 1.36 0.67 6.54
CA TYR A 61 1.29 2.08 6.97
C TYR A 61 2.11 2.40 8.23
N ASN A 62 2.28 1.41 9.11
CA ASN A 62 3.01 1.52 10.38
C ASN A 62 4.50 1.17 10.27
N GLU A 63 4.98 0.84 9.07
CA GLU A 63 6.39 0.52 8.80
C GLU A 63 7.15 1.71 8.18
N PHE A 64 6.47 2.79 7.82
CA PHE A 64 7.12 3.97 7.26
C PHE A 64 8.01 4.67 8.28
N THR A 65 9.27 4.90 7.91
CA THR A 65 10.20 5.73 8.67
C THR A 65 9.94 7.22 8.40
N ALA A 66 10.49 8.09 9.24
CA ALA A 66 10.45 9.53 8.99
C ALA A 66 11.08 9.91 7.64
N SER A 67 12.10 9.17 7.19
CA SER A 67 12.73 9.39 5.89
C SER A 67 11.80 9.01 4.74
N ASP A 68 11.06 7.91 4.86
CA ASP A 68 10.10 7.48 3.83
C ASP A 68 9.00 8.53 3.64
N ILE A 69 8.46 9.03 4.75
CA ILE A 69 7.44 10.09 4.74
C ILE A 69 8.01 11.38 4.12
N ALA A 70 9.25 11.73 4.44
CA ALA A 70 9.91 12.91 3.86
C ALA A 70 10.13 12.77 2.35
N TYR A 71 10.50 11.59 1.85
CA TYR A 71 10.62 11.35 0.41
C TYR A 71 9.26 11.37 -0.29
N PHE A 72 8.21 10.80 0.31
CA PHE A 72 6.86 10.96 -0.22
C PHE A 72 6.42 12.42 -0.25
N GLN A 73 6.75 13.20 0.77
CA GLN A 73 6.43 14.63 0.78
C GLN A 73 7.12 15.35 -0.38
N LYS A 74 8.40 15.09 -0.66
CA LYS A 74 9.10 15.66 -1.83
C LYS A 74 8.42 15.29 -3.15
N PHE A 75 7.97 14.05 -3.29
CA PHE A 75 7.26 13.60 -4.47
C PHE A 75 5.92 14.33 -4.66
N PHE A 76 5.13 14.51 -3.59
CA PHE A 76 3.87 15.27 -3.65
C PHE A 76 4.07 16.78 -3.85
N ASP A 77 5.15 17.33 -3.29
CA ASP A 77 5.53 18.73 -3.48
C ASP A 77 5.80 19.00 -4.96
N LEU A 78 6.51 18.11 -5.67
CA LEU A 78 6.73 18.23 -7.12
C LEU A 78 5.42 18.39 -7.90
N PHE A 79 4.37 17.66 -7.54
CA PHE A 79 3.07 17.74 -8.24
C PHE A 79 2.38 19.09 -7.99
N SER A 80 2.57 19.66 -6.81
CA SER A 80 2.07 20.99 -6.48
C SER A 80 2.86 22.07 -7.22
N ASP A 81 4.20 21.95 -7.24
CA ASP A 81 5.11 22.87 -7.92
C ASP A 81 4.90 22.89 -9.45
N LYS A 82 4.52 21.74 -10.02
CA LYS A 82 4.18 21.62 -11.46
C LYS A 82 2.73 21.99 -11.77
N GLY A 83 1.94 22.42 -10.79
CA GLY A 83 0.54 22.81 -10.98
C GLY A 83 -0.40 21.63 -11.29
N VAL A 84 0.02 20.39 -11.05
CA VAL A 84 -0.82 19.19 -11.17
C VAL A 84 -1.84 19.15 -10.02
N PHE A 85 -1.40 19.51 -8.81
CA PHE A 85 -2.31 19.75 -7.69
C PHE A 85 -2.63 21.23 -7.57
N SER A 86 -3.91 21.54 -7.32
CA SER A 86 -4.37 22.91 -7.10
C SER A 86 -3.85 23.54 -5.81
N ALA A 87 -3.37 22.72 -4.87
CA ALA A 87 -2.77 23.14 -3.62
C ALA A 87 -1.81 22.07 -3.09
N ARG A 88 -0.88 22.51 -2.23
CA ARG A 88 0.08 21.60 -1.58
C ARG A 88 -0.62 20.62 -0.64
N LEU A 89 -0.34 19.34 -0.81
CA LEU A 89 -0.83 18.27 0.06
C LEU A 89 0.22 17.90 1.12
N LYS A 90 -0.20 17.77 2.39
CA LYS A 90 0.66 17.32 3.49
C LYS A 90 0.52 15.81 3.67
N VAL A 91 1.53 15.05 3.27
CA VAL A 91 1.50 13.58 3.26
C VAL A 91 1.22 13.01 4.66
N ASP A 92 1.87 13.53 5.70
CA ASP A 92 1.67 13.05 7.08
C ASP A 92 0.21 13.12 7.54
N SER A 93 -0.55 14.12 7.06
CA SER A 93 -1.97 14.28 7.40
C SER A 93 -2.89 13.27 6.72
N MET A 94 -2.40 12.59 5.69
CA MET A 94 -3.15 11.63 4.87
C MET A 94 -2.91 10.18 5.30
N LEU A 95 -1.86 9.92 6.07
CA LEU A 95 -1.55 8.58 6.58
C LEU A 95 -2.55 8.16 7.66
N TYR A 96 -2.95 6.88 7.63
CA TYR A 96 -3.73 6.28 8.70
C TYR A 96 -2.87 6.18 9.98
N LYS A 97 -3.44 6.54 11.14
CA LYS A 97 -2.71 6.63 12.42
C LYS A 97 -3.22 5.70 13.54
N GLY A 98 -4.18 4.82 13.23
CA GLY A 98 -4.81 3.95 14.24
C GLY A 98 -6.11 4.52 14.77
#